data_AF-M5TD30-F1
#
_entry.id   AF-M5TD30-F1
#
_cell.length_a   1.000
_cell.length_b   1.000
_cell.length_c   1.000
_cell.angle_alpha   90.00
_cell.angle_beta   90.00
_cell.angle_gamma   90.00
#
_symmetry.space_group_name_H-M   'P 1'
#
loop_
_entity.id
_entity.type
_entity.pdbx_description
1 polymer ?
#
loop_
_entity_poly.entity_id
_entity_poly.type
_entity_poly.pdbx_seq_one_letter_code
_entity_poly.pdbx_strand_id
1 'polypeptide(L)'
;MSPRDTAFNEKFYIGAELPADLRVYNVDRELVPVNSIFQSKYTVIVGGCLTCPEFRNSYPEIEAVARDFKDREVDFYFLYQSLTHPENWGFVQPSSIEDRFAQVDHAKELLQTQIPWLTDPIDNQLKAHFSMTPNSQFVFDEAGKVVHRNSWGHGANLRKALETLVGKPETLTTVQDLNLPRFERHLTSARDMLVERVSVEGKSVPLRVASGGESNPVSTLLSNNFNQSNRYVKLRPEADQRLIETGTGTLYLGFRQDPVLGASWNNLASAPEYKIIADGATISPATGQSERLDVESDNEPREFLVDVKDWDADKPITVKIQYFACNKEKGWCKSVQQEFTVWLDEDASAGKVSGRSHFPRGRGNARQGGQGVQGGPGAGQRSGGRFGRD
;
A
#
# COMPACT_ATOMS: atom_id res chain seq x y z
N MET A 1 15.93 -7.63 20.43
CA MET A 1 15.78 -6.66 19.33
C MET A 1 16.10 -7.38 18.03
N SER A 2 15.28 -7.26 16.99
CA SER A 2 15.54 -7.98 15.73
C SER A 2 16.74 -7.36 14.99
N PRO A 3 17.44 -8.09 14.10
CA PRO A 3 18.52 -7.52 13.28
C PRO A 3 18.08 -6.29 12.47
N ARG A 4 16.82 -6.27 12.02
CA ARG A 4 16.21 -5.12 11.35
C ARG A 4 16.10 -3.91 12.27
N ASP A 5 15.64 -4.11 13.49
CA ASP A 5 15.52 -3.03 14.47
C ASP A 5 16.90 -2.51 14.88
N THR A 6 17.91 -3.39 14.96
CA THR A 6 19.31 -3.00 15.18
C THR A 6 19.81 -2.11 14.06
N ALA A 7 19.68 -2.51 12.80
CA ALA A 7 20.11 -1.71 11.66
C ALA A 7 19.35 -0.36 11.59
N PHE A 8 18.05 -0.36 11.87
CA PHE A 8 17.26 0.88 11.98
C PHE A 8 17.79 1.77 13.11
N ASN A 9 18.11 1.18 14.25
CA ASN A 9 18.66 1.87 15.41
C ASN A 9 20.12 2.33 15.21
N GLU A 10 20.89 1.73 14.32
CA GLU A 10 22.22 2.25 13.97
C GLU A 10 22.11 3.40 12.99
N LYS A 11 21.24 3.26 11.98
CA LYS A 11 21.09 4.25 10.90
C LYS A 11 20.57 5.62 11.36
N PHE A 12 19.57 5.65 12.25
CA PHE A 12 18.90 6.90 12.64
C PHE A 12 19.21 7.37 14.07
N TYR A 13 20.45 7.24 14.54
CA TYR A 13 20.77 7.40 15.98
C TYR A 13 20.24 8.72 16.58
N ILE A 14 20.03 8.76 17.90
CA ILE A 14 19.55 9.99 18.54
C ILE A 14 20.59 11.10 18.33
N GLY A 15 20.17 12.22 17.75
CA GLY A 15 21.02 13.31 17.28
C GLY A 15 21.37 13.26 15.79
N ALA A 16 20.98 12.21 15.06
CA ALA A 16 21.18 12.11 13.62
C ALA A 16 20.45 13.24 12.88
N GLU A 17 21.15 13.86 11.94
CA GLU A 17 20.63 14.91 11.08
C GLU A 17 20.09 14.33 9.78
N LEU A 18 19.09 15.00 9.21
CA LEU A 18 18.57 14.65 7.88
C LEU A 18 19.46 15.24 6.77
N PRO A 19 19.66 14.51 5.66
CA PRO A 19 20.30 15.09 4.48
C PRO A 19 19.55 16.34 4.00
N ALA A 20 20.30 17.39 3.68
CA ALA A 20 19.76 18.70 3.31
C ALA A 20 19.01 18.72 1.97
N ASP A 21 19.24 17.70 1.12
CA ASP A 21 18.63 17.54 -0.19
C ASP A 21 17.30 16.78 -0.15
N LEU A 22 16.91 16.18 0.98
CA LEU A 22 15.61 15.52 1.10
C LEU A 22 14.48 16.53 0.95
N ARG A 23 13.49 16.16 0.13
CA ARG A 23 12.31 16.99 -0.16
C ARG A 23 11.02 16.24 0.11
N VAL A 24 10.00 16.97 0.55
CA VAL A 24 8.67 16.44 0.80
C VAL A 24 7.63 17.43 0.30
N TYR A 25 6.47 16.94 -0.11
CA TYR A 25 5.32 17.80 -0.31
C TYR A 25 4.67 18.10 1.03
N ASN A 26 4.61 19.38 1.40
CA ASN A 26 3.97 19.84 2.62
C ASN A 26 2.44 19.72 2.55
N VAL A 27 1.75 20.18 3.59
CA VAL A 27 0.28 20.13 3.70
C VAL A 27 -0.44 20.92 2.60
N ASP A 28 0.24 21.91 2.03
CA ASP A 28 -0.23 22.77 0.92
C ASP A 28 0.17 22.23 -0.46
N ARG A 29 0.79 21.03 -0.51
CA ARG A 29 1.29 20.37 -1.73
C ARG A 29 2.43 21.11 -2.43
N GLU A 30 3.20 21.88 -1.69
CA GLU A 30 4.42 22.50 -2.17
C GLU A 30 5.61 21.58 -1.89
N LEU A 31 6.48 21.38 -2.88
CA LEU A 31 7.69 20.58 -2.72
C LEU A 31 8.77 21.39 -1.99
N VAL A 32 8.94 21.14 -0.71
CA VAL A 32 9.85 21.89 0.18
C VAL A 32 11.00 21.00 0.68
N PRO A 33 12.13 21.59 1.12
CA PRO A 33 13.13 20.84 1.88
C PRO A 33 12.51 20.26 3.16
N VAL A 34 12.81 19.02 3.52
CA VAL A 34 12.20 18.37 4.70
C VAL A 34 12.43 19.19 5.96
N ASN A 35 13.62 19.77 6.15
CA ASN A 35 13.93 20.56 7.34
C ASN A 35 13.05 21.80 7.52
N SER A 36 12.39 22.31 6.47
CA SER A 36 11.52 23.47 6.60
C SER A 36 10.20 23.18 7.32
N ILE A 37 9.86 21.91 7.57
CA ILE A 37 8.62 21.54 8.28
C ILE A 37 8.80 21.51 9.81
N PHE A 38 10.04 21.63 10.30
CA PHE A 38 10.36 21.56 11.74
C PHE A 38 10.23 22.95 12.38
N GLN A 39 9.00 23.42 12.53
CA GLN A 39 8.70 24.78 13.02
C GLN A 39 8.38 24.83 14.52
N SER A 40 7.80 23.76 15.07
CA SER A 40 7.56 23.63 16.50
C SER A 40 8.75 23.01 17.23
N LYS A 41 8.77 23.15 18.57
CA LYS A 41 9.78 22.56 19.45
C LYS A 41 10.11 21.11 19.14
N TYR A 42 9.07 20.33 18.83
CA TYR A 42 9.24 19.00 18.27
C TYR A 42 8.29 18.77 17.09
N THR A 43 8.70 17.92 16.16
CA THR A 43 7.86 17.46 15.05
C THR A 43 7.84 15.94 15.00
N VAL A 44 6.65 15.37 15.06
CA VAL A 44 6.40 13.94 14.92
C VAL A 44 6.06 13.63 13.48
N ILE A 45 6.79 12.68 12.88
CA ILE A 45 6.47 12.11 11.58
C ILE A 45 6.20 10.62 11.75
N VAL A 46 5.01 10.18 11.32
CA VAL A 46 4.64 8.77 11.29
C VAL A 46 4.41 8.34 9.85
N GLY A 47 5.06 7.26 9.42
CA GLY A 47 4.79 6.67 8.10
C GLY A 47 3.32 6.26 7.98
N GLY A 48 2.75 6.38 6.78
CA GLY A 48 1.41 5.90 6.50
C GLY A 48 1.20 5.51 5.04
N CYS A 49 0.35 4.49 4.82
CA CYS A 49 -0.19 4.17 3.50
C CYS A 49 -1.54 3.46 3.64
N LEU A 50 -2.41 3.58 2.62
CA LEU A 50 -3.78 3.03 2.62
C LEU A 50 -3.85 1.50 2.73
N THR A 51 -2.77 0.81 2.38
CA THR A 51 -2.80 -0.64 2.20
C THR A 51 -2.13 -1.43 3.30
N CYS A 52 -1.44 -0.79 4.24
CA CYS A 52 -0.80 -1.50 5.34
C CYS A 52 -1.78 -1.69 6.52
N PRO A 53 -2.09 -2.94 6.92
CA PRO A 53 -2.90 -3.19 8.11
C PRO A 53 -2.29 -2.58 9.38
N GLU A 54 -0.96 -2.61 9.52
CA GLU A 54 -0.28 -2.10 10.73
C GLU A 54 -0.47 -0.59 10.89
N PHE A 55 -0.41 0.16 9.79
CA PHE A 55 -0.77 1.57 9.82
C PHE A 55 -2.26 1.78 10.14
N ARG A 56 -3.17 1.06 9.44
CA ARG A 56 -4.62 1.20 9.66
C ARG A 56 -5.06 0.81 11.07
N ASN A 57 -4.33 -0.08 11.74
CA ASN A 57 -4.60 -0.46 13.12
C ASN A 57 -4.04 0.54 14.13
N SER A 58 -2.91 1.18 13.82
CA SER A 58 -2.20 2.07 14.76
C SER A 58 -2.56 3.55 14.63
N TYR A 59 -3.05 4.01 13.47
CA TYR A 59 -3.34 5.44 13.26
C TYR A 59 -4.28 6.07 14.31
N PRO A 60 -5.32 5.39 14.84
CA PRO A 60 -6.19 6.01 15.83
C PRO A 60 -5.46 6.25 17.15
N GLU A 61 -4.46 5.41 17.48
CA GLU A 61 -3.62 5.62 18.66
C GLU A 61 -2.74 6.87 18.47
N ILE A 62 -2.25 7.12 17.25
CA ILE A 62 -1.42 8.29 16.95
C ILE A 62 -2.25 9.57 17.02
N GLU A 63 -3.46 9.55 16.48
CA GLU A 63 -4.44 10.65 16.60
C GLU A 63 -4.74 10.98 18.07
N ALA A 64 -4.88 9.95 18.91
CA ALA A 64 -5.10 10.15 20.35
C ALA A 64 -3.89 10.80 21.02
N VAL A 65 -2.67 10.40 20.64
CA VAL A 65 -1.44 11.05 21.12
C VAL A 65 -1.38 12.50 20.65
N ALA A 66 -1.63 12.79 19.37
CA ALA A 66 -1.63 14.16 18.86
C ALA A 66 -2.60 15.08 19.62
N ARG A 67 -3.79 14.58 19.96
CA ARG A 67 -4.77 15.33 20.77
C ARG A 67 -4.24 15.71 22.15
N ASP A 68 -3.47 14.83 22.78
CA ASP A 68 -2.95 15.06 24.13
C ASP A 68 -1.76 16.02 24.19
N PHE A 69 -1.08 16.23 23.06
CA PHE A 69 0.10 17.09 22.95
C PHE A 69 -0.12 18.34 22.08
N LYS A 70 -1.34 18.58 21.59
CA LYS A 70 -1.70 19.71 20.71
C LYS A 70 -1.19 21.07 21.20
N ASP A 71 -1.30 21.35 22.50
CA ASP A 71 -0.98 22.67 23.08
C ASP A 71 0.42 22.69 23.73
N ARG A 72 1.36 21.84 23.24
CA ARG A 72 2.69 21.63 23.84
C ARG A 72 3.86 21.83 22.86
N GLU A 73 3.66 22.64 21.83
CA GLU A 73 4.68 22.91 20.80
C GLU A 73 5.17 21.62 20.12
N VAL A 74 4.24 20.71 19.80
CA VAL A 74 4.53 19.47 19.07
C VAL A 74 3.65 19.41 17.83
N ASP A 75 4.28 19.49 16.66
CA ASP A 75 3.60 19.26 15.38
C ASP A 75 3.52 17.77 15.08
N PHE A 76 2.42 17.33 14.47
CA PHE A 76 2.23 15.95 14.05
C PHE A 76 1.94 15.88 12.55
N TYR A 77 2.58 14.93 11.88
CA TYR A 77 2.33 14.62 10.48
C TYR A 77 2.27 13.11 10.23
N PHE A 78 1.33 12.69 9.39
CA PHE A 78 1.45 11.44 8.68
C PHE A 78 2.23 11.67 7.38
N LEU A 79 3.16 10.78 7.04
CA LEU A 79 3.88 10.81 5.77
C LEU A 79 3.33 9.73 4.83
N TYR A 80 2.55 10.16 3.83
CA TYR A 80 2.03 9.28 2.80
C TYR A 80 3.14 8.86 1.84
N GLN A 81 3.36 7.56 1.76
CA GLN A 81 4.44 6.94 0.99
C GLN A 81 3.87 5.85 0.07
N SER A 82 4.70 5.29 -0.83
CA SER A 82 4.24 4.21 -1.72
C SER A 82 3.61 3.04 -0.95
N LEU A 83 2.59 2.43 -1.55
CA LEU A 83 1.78 1.39 -0.95
C LEU A 83 2.64 0.19 -0.57
N THR A 84 2.46 -0.33 0.65
CA THR A 84 3.26 -1.48 1.10
C THR A 84 2.66 -2.80 0.64
N HIS A 85 1.34 -2.88 0.63
CA HIS A 85 0.58 -4.05 0.16
C HIS A 85 -0.40 -3.63 -0.93
N PRO A 86 0.09 -3.21 -2.11
CA PRO A 86 -0.80 -2.91 -3.22
C PRO A 86 -1.77 -4.07 -3.45
N GLU A 87 -2.88 -3.77 -4.10
CA GLU A 87 -4.06 -4.62 -4.32
C GLU A 87 -4.97 -4.80 -3.10
N ASN A 88 -4.48 -4.58 -1.88
CA ASN A 88 -5.37 -4.55 -0.71
C ASN A 88 -6.40 -3.43 -0.89
N TRP A 89 -7.69 -3.79 -0.75
CA TRP A 89 -8.82 -2.89 -0.99
C TRP A 89 -8.84 -2.24 -2.39
N GLY A 90 -8.20 -2.87 -3.38
CA GLY A 90 -8.18 -2.40 -4.77
C GLY A 90 -7.11 -1.36 -5.11
N PHE A 91 -6.40 -0.79 -4.13
CA PHE A 91 -5.42 0.26 -4.38
C PHE A 91 -4.14 -0.26 -5.04
N VAL A 92 -3.76 0.32 -6.17
CA VAL A 92 -2.47 0.11 -6.83
C VAL A 92 -1.59 1.36 -6.66
N GLN A 93 -0.29 1.25 -6.88
CA GLN A 93 0.63 2.38 -6.76
C GLN A 93 0.18 3.57 -7.62
N PRO A 94 0.32 4.81 -7.12
CA PRO A 94 0.07 6.00 -7.91
C PRO A 94 1.10 6.08 -9.05
N SER A 95 0.65 6.52 -10.23
CA SER A 95 1.50 6.66 -11.43
C SER A 95 1.95 8.10 -11.69
N SER A 96 1.50 9.04 -10.85
CA SER A 96 1.84 10.46 -10.87
C SER A 96 1.75 11.03 -9.45
N ILE A 97 2.23 12.25 -9.25
CA ILE A 97 2.08 12.91 -7.94
C ILE A 97 0.62 13.29 -7.68
N GLU A 98 -0.16 13.63 -8.71
CA GLU A 98 -1.58 13.94 -8.56
C GLU A 98 -2.38 12.69 -8.18
N ASP A 99 -2.07 11.51 -8.74
CA ASP A 99 -2.63 10.23 -8.29
C ASP A 99 -2.36 10.04 -6.79
N ARG A 100 -1.13 10.33 -6.34
CA ARG A 100 -0.73 10.17 -4.93
C ARG A 100 -1.48 11.16 -4.04
N PHE A 101 -1.63 12.42 -4.45
CA PHE A 101 -2.42 13.40 -3.72
C PHE A 101 -3.90 13.02 -3.66
N ALA A 102 -4.47 12.48 -4.74
CA ALA A 102 -5.83 11.97 -4.74
C ALA A 102 -5.99 10.79 -3.77
N GLN A 103 -5.00 9.90 -3.68
CA GLN A 103 -4.97 8.86 -2.65
C GLN A 103 -4.83 9.43 -1.23
N VAL A 104 -4.07 10.50 -1.02
CA VAL A 104 -3.96 11.18 0.28
C VAL A 104 -5.31 11.76 0.70
N ASP A 105 -5.99 12.46 -0.20
CA ASP A 105 -7.32 13.02 0.09
C ASP A 105 -8.34 11.90 0.37
N HIS A 106 -8.32 10.84 -0.43
CA HIS A 106 -9.14 9.66 -0.17
C HIS A 106 -8.80 9.01 1.18
N ALA A 107 -7.53 8.97 1.57
CA ALA A 107 -7.12 8.47 2.89
C ALA A 107 -7.65 9.35 4.03
N LYS A 108 -7.62 10.68 3.88
CA LYS A 108 -8.20 11.61 4.87
C LYS A 108 -9.70 11.37 5.04
N GLU A 109 -10.44 11.23 3.93
CA GLU A 109 -11.87 10.96 3.95
C GLU A 109 -12.18 9.60 4.58
N LEU A 110 -11.49 8.55 4.12
CA LEU A 110 -11.70 7.18 4.56
C LEU A 110 -11.36 6.98 6.03
N LEU A 111 -10.20 7.50 6.46
CA LEU A 111 -9.68 7.29 7.82
C LEU A 111 -10.16 8.36 8.81
N GLN A 112 -10.74 9.46 8.32
CA GLN A 112 -11.19 10.61 9.10
C GLN A 112 -10.08 11.22 9.98
N THR A 113 -8.85 11.24 9.45
CA THR A 113 -7.67 11.73 10.18
C THR A 113 -7.73 13.24 10.40
N GLN A 114 -7.33 13.69 11.59
CA GLN A 114 -7.14 15.11 11.92
C GLN A 114 -5.69 15.53 11.83
N ILE A 115 -4.75 14.60 12.06
CA ILE A 115 -3.33 14.83 11.80
C ILE A 115 -3.14 15.13 10.30
N PRO A 116 -2.47 16.24 9.94
CA PRO A 116 -2.22 16.58 8.55
C PRO A 116 -1.26 15.58 7.88
N TRP A 117 -1.39 15.46 6.56
CA TRP A 117 -0.57 14.57 5.75
C TRP A 117 0.49 15.33 4.95
N LEU A 118 1.73 14.90 5.10
CA LEU A 118 2.82 15.13 4.16
C LEU A 118 2.78 14.05 3.08
N THR A 119 3.35 14.35 1.91
CA THR A 119 3.41 13.38 0.81
C THR A 119 4.84 13.21 0.33
N ASP A 120 5.33 11.97 0.34
CA ASP A 120 6.63 11.59 -0.22
C ASP A 120 6.61 11.88 -1.74
N PRO A 121 7.69 12.39 -2.36
CA PRO A 121 7.73 12.57 -3.80
C PRO A 121 7.61 11.24 -4.57
N ILE A 122 7.27 11.30 -5.86
CA ILE A 122 6.90 10.10 -6.64
C ILE A 122 8.01 9.04 -6.71
N ASP A 123 9.27 9.47 -6.59
CA ASP A 123 10.48 8.65 -6.53
C ASP A 123 10.78 8.05 -5.13
N ASN A 124 9.96 8.35 -4.13
CA ASN A 124 9.95 7.75 -2.79
C ASN A 124 11.23 8.00 -1.97
N GLN A 125 11.84 9.18 -2.10
CA GLN A 125 13.08 9.53 -1.42
C GLN A 125 13.01 9.34 0.10
N LEU A 126 11.92 9.75 0.76
CA LEU A 126 11.82 9.61 2.22
C LEU A 126 11.63 8.15 2.62
N LYS A 127 10.76 7.40 1.94
CA LYS A 127 10.61 5.97 2.21
C LYS A 127 11.93 5.22 2.07
N ALA A 128 12.71 5.51 1.03
CA ALA A 128 14.03 4.93 0.81
C ALA A 128 15.01 5.34 1.91
N HIS A 129 15.08 6.65 2.22
CA HIS A 129 15.97 7.18 3.24
C HIS A 129 15.69 6.58 4.61
N PHE A 130 14.44 6.64 5.07
CA PHE A 130 14.05 6.16 6.39
C PHE A 130 13.90 4.63 6.49
N SER A 131 14.08 3.91 5.36
CA SER A 131 13.88 2.46 5.28
C SER A 131 12.54 2.04 5.90
N MET A 132 11.52 2.88 5.67
CA MET A 132 10.31 2.93 6.49
C MET A 132 9.54 1.62 6.46
N THR A 133 9.19 1.14 7.64
CA THR A 133 7.95 0.38 7.79
C THR A 133 6.78 1.34 7.61
N PRO A 134 5.58 0.82 7.30
CA PRO A 134 4.46 1.68 6.96
C PRO A 134 3.90 2.49 8.14
N ASN A 135 4.38 2.24 9.37
CA ASN A 135 3.99 2.92 10.60
C ASN A 135 5.20 3.30 11.48
N SER A 136 6.42 3.39 10.92
CA SER A 136 7.58 3.86 11.68
C SER A 136 7.34 5.29 12.17
N GLN A 137 7.81 5.59 13.38
CA GLN A 137 7.66 6.88 14.04
C GLN A 137 9.02 7.55 14.19
N PHE A 138 9.07 8.85 13.97
CA PHE A 138 10.21 9.71 14.28
C PHE A 138 9.72 10.96 15.01
N VAL A 139 10.54 11.45 15.94
CA VAL A 139 10.37 12.78 16.52
C VAL A 139 11.66 13.53 16.27
N PHE A 140 11.53 14.73 15.72
CA PHE A 140 12.62 15.64 15.42
C PHE A 140 12.55 16.86 16.34
N ASP A 141 13.70 17.45 16.66
CA ASP A 141 13.75 18.81 17.22
C ASP A 141 13.67 19.88 16.12
N GLU A 142 13.63 21.16 16.51
CA GLU A 142 13.61 22.32 15.59
C GLU A 142 14.80 22.36 14.60
N ALA A 143 15.93 21.73 14.95
CA ALA A 143 17.10 21.64 14.08
C ALA A 143 17.02 20.44 13.11
N GLY A 144 15.95 19.65 13.16
CA GLY A 144 15.76 18.45 12.35
C GLY A 144 16.57 17.24 12.81
N LYS A 145 17.00 17.20 14.07
CA LYS A 145 17.72 16.07 14.65
C LYS A 145 16.75 15.06 15.22
N VAL A 146 17.02 13.77 15.01
CA VAL A 146 16.22 12.69 15.58
C VAL A 146 16.34 12.66 17.11
N VAL A 147 15.26 12.93 17.84
CA VAL A 147 15.21 12.84 19.32
C VAL A 147 14.44 11.62 19.82
N HIS A 148 13.60 11.03 18.97
CA HIS A 148 12.99 9.72 19.19
C HIS A 148 12.75 9.03 17.85
N ARG A 149 12.74 7.68 17.88
CA ARG A 149 12.39 6.86 16.72
C ARG A 149 11.89 5.49 17.15
N ASN A 150 11.09 4.90 16.29
CA ASN A 150 10.63 3.53 16.46
C ASN A 150 10.34 2.91 15.08
N SER A 151 10.95 1.75 14.81
CA SER A 151 10.74 0.99 13.57
C SER A 151 9.34 0.40 13.48
N TRP A 152 8.63 0.22 14.61
CA TRP A 152 7.26 -0.28 14.65
C TRP A 152 6.43 0.56 15.62
N GLY A 153 5.71 1.54 15.06
CA GLY A 153 5.03 2.57 15.83
C GLY A 153 3.74 2.12 16.50
N HIS A 154 3.64 2.40 17.80
CA HIS A 154 2.41 2.31 18.60
C HIS A 154 2.23 3.61 19.39
N GLY A 155 1.00 4.01 19.67
CA GLY A 155 0.73 5.27 20.36
C GLY A 155 1.31 5.31 21.77
N ALA A 156 1.31 4.19 22.50
CA ALA A 156 1.85 4.13 23.86
C ALA A 156 3.35 4.48 23.94
N ASN A 157 4.15 4.01 22.98
CA ASN A 157 5.58 4.29 22.94
C ASN A 157 5.87 5.75 22.59
N LEU A 158 5.16 6.27 21.58
CA LEU A 158 5.26 7.67 21.17
C LEU A 158 4.85 8.61 22.30
N ARG A 159 3.73 8.33 22.98
CA ARG A 159 3.26 9.06 24.15
C ARG A 159 4.34 9.15 25.23
N LYS A 160 4.90 8.01 25.63
CA LYS A 160 5.95 7.96 26.66
C LYS A 160 7.19 8.78 26.27
N ALA A 161 7.56 8.76 24.99
CA ALA A 161 8.66 9.58 24.49
C ALA A 161 8.33 11.09 24.64
N LEU A 162 7.15 11.51 24.19
CA LEU A 162 6.72 12.91 24.29
C LEU A 162 6.54 13.36 25.75
N GLU A 163 6.04 12.50 26.65
CA GLU A 163 5.98 12.81 28.08
C GLU A 163 7.36 13.13 28.67
N THR A 164 8.41 12.48 28.15
CA THR A 164 9.80 12.75 28.57
C THR A 164 10.31 14.08 28.01
N LEU A 165 9.88 14.45 26.80
CA LEU A 165 10.35 15.65 26.08
C LEU A 165 9.61 16.94 26.46
N VAL A 166 8.30 16.86 26.69
CA VAL A 166 7.42 18.03 26.93
C VAL A 166 6.50 17.86 28.14
N GLY A 167 6.75 16.85 28.98
CA GLY A 167 5.97 16.59 30.19
C GLY A 167 4.64 15.89 29.94
N LYS A 168 4.01 15.42 31.03
CA LYS A 168 2.75 14.67 30.96
C LYS A 168 1.55 15.56 30.66
N PRO A 169 0.66 15.18 29.71
CA PRO A 169 -0.66 15.77 29.56
C PRO A 169 -1.51 15.62 30.84
N GLU A 170 -2.40 16.57 31.09
CA GLU A 170 -3.33 16.52 32.24
C GLU A 170 -4.41 15.45 32.05
N THR A 171 -4.86 15.30 30.80
CA THR A 171 -5.85 14.29 30.39
C THR A 171 -5.28 13.45 29.26
N LEU A 172 -5.64 12.16 29.24
CA LEU A 172 -5.25 11.26 28.16
C LEU A 172 -6.47 10.90 27.33
N THR A 173 -6.36 11.10 26.02
CA THR A 173 -7.30 10.66 25.01
C THR A 173 -7.09 9.18 24.72
N THR A 174 -8.17 8.42 24.68
CA THR A 174 -8.21 7.03 24.22
C THR A 174 -8.68 6.94 22.78
N VAL A 175 -8.42 5.81 22.11
CA VAL A 175 -8.93 5.57 20.75
C VAL A 175 -10.46 5.63 20.69
N GLN A 176 -11.14 5.21 21.77
CA GLN A 176 -12.59 5.21 21.87
C GLN A 176 -13.16 6.63 21.89
N ASP A 177 -12.43 7.61 22.44
CA ASP A 177 -12.86 9.01 22.51
C ASP A 177 -12.88 9.71 21.15
N LEU A 178 -12.20 9.14 20.15
CA LEU A 178 -12.08 9.72 18.81
C LEU A 178 -13.15 9.21 17.83
N ASN A 179 -13.79 8.07 18.12
CA ASN A 179 -14.78 7.43 17.24
C ASN A 179 -14.30 7.31 15.77
N LEU A 180 -13.02 7.01 15.56
CA LEU A 180 -12.44 6.89 14.22
C LEU A 180 -12.82 5.57 13.55
N PRO A 181 -12.92 5.54 12.21
CA PRO A 181 -13.18 4.32 11.45
C PRO A 181 -12.21 3.18 11.79
N ARG A 182 -12.74 1.95 11.84
CA ARG A 182 -11.93 0.74 12.00
C ARG A 182 -12.09 -0.14 10.77
N PHE A 183 -10.98 -0.69 10.31
CA PHE A 183 -10.95 -1.50 9.11
C PHE A 183 -10.51 -2.91 9.45
N GLU A 184 -11.45 -3.84 9.31
CA GLU A 184 -11.13 -5.25 9.42
C GLU A 184 -10.32 -5.71 8.21
N ARG A 185 -9.59 -6.82 8.41
CA ARG A 185 -8.91 -7.49 7.32
C ARG A 185 -9.96 -8.01 6.34
N HIS A 186 -10.10 -7.34 5.20
CA HIS A 186 -11.01 -7.77 4.16
C HIS A 186 -10.37 -8.93 3.38
N LEU A 187 -10.80 -10.15 3.68
CA LEU A 187 -10.52 -11.33 2.85
C LEU A 187 -11.81 -11.67 2.12
N THR A 188 -11.86 -11.41 0.81
CA THR A 188 -12.94 -11.92 -0.03
C THR A 188 -12.89 -13.45 0.04
N SER A 189 -13.98 -14.09 0.46
CA SER A 189 -14.02 -15.54 0.51
C SER A 189 -13.97 -16.10 -0.90
N ALA A 190 -13.41 -17.30 -1.10
CA ALA A 190 -13.35 -17.91 -2.43
C ALA A 190 -14.73 -18.12 -3.07
N ARG A 191 -15.81 -18.15 -2.27
CA ARG A 191 -17.19 -18.26 -2.76
C ARG A 191 -17.77 -16.94 -3.26
N ASP A 192 -17.22 -15.83 -2.78
CA ASP A 192 -17.68 -14.47 -3.15
C ASP A 192 -16.84 -13.86 -4.28
N MET A 193 -15.78 -14.56 -4.71
CA MET A 193 -14.97 -14.16 -5.85
C MET A 193 -15.72 -14.43 -7.14
N LEU A 194 -15.86 -13.40 -7.98
CA LEU A 194 -16.49 -13.52 -9.29
C LEU A 194 -15.49 -13.97 -10.38
N VAL A 195 -14.20 -13.80 -10.14
CA VAL A 195 -13.11 -14.17 -11.06
C VAL A 195 -12.08 -14.98 -10.28
N GLU A 196 -11.64 -16.11 -10.84
CA GLU A 196 -10.53 -16.87 -10.28
C GLU A 196 -9.23 -16.04 -10.32
N ARG A 197 -8.49 -15.98 -9.20
CA ARG A 197 -7.21 -15.25 -9.18
C ARG A 197 -6.13 -16.06 -9.88
N VAL A 198 -5.39 -15.39 -10.75
CA VAL A 198 -4.24 -15.98 -11.42
C VAL A 198 -3.15 -16.27 -10.38
N SER A 199 -2.73 -17.53 -10.33
CA SER A 199 -1.57 -17.95 -9.53
C SER A 199 -0.29 -17.78 -10.34
N VAL A 200 0.72 -17.14 -9.75
CA VAL A 200 2.07 -17.10 -10.31
C VAL A 200 2.92 -18.17 -9.60
N GLU A 201 3.64 -18.97 -10.37
CA GLU A 201 4.57 -19.95 -9.78
C GLU A 201 5.81 -19.24 -9.22
N GLY A 202 6.22 -19.62 -8.01
CA GLY A 202 7.42 -19.05 -7.39
C GLY A 202 7.24 -17.61 -6.94
N LYS A 203 8.34 -16.85 -6.95
CA LYS A 203 8.37 -15.44 -6.55
C LYS A 203 8.24 -14.57 -7.81
N SER A 204 7.23 -13.71 -7.82
CA SER A 204 7.14 -12.61 -8.79
C SER A 204 7.79 -11.34 -8.25
N VAL A 205 8.34 -10.51 -9.13
CA VAL A 205 8.84 -9.18 -8.79
C VAL A 205 8.03 -8.11 -9.53
N PRO A 206 7.65 -7.01 -8.87
CA PRO A 206 6.95 -5.93 -9.55
C PRO A 206 7.87 -5.21 -10.53
N LEU A 207 7.34 -4.92 -11.72
CA LEU A 207 8.05 -4.14 -12.73
C LEU A 207 7.72 -2.66 -12.62
N ARG A 208 8.67 -1.81 -13.02
CA ARG A 208 8.43 -0.38 -13.19
C ARG A 208 7.39 -0.16 -14.29
N VAL A 209 6.41 0.69 -14.00
CA VAL A 209 5.29 1.00 -14.89
C VAL A 209 4.94 2.47 -14.84
N ALA A 210 4.60 3.03 -16.00
CA ALA A 210 4.06 4.38 -16.12
C ALA A 210 2.77 4.33 -16.93
N SER A 211 1.77 5.07 -16.48
CA SER A 211 0.55 5.28 -17.27
C SER A 211 0.80 6.37 -18.31
N GLY A 212 0.33 6.16 -19.53
CA GLY A 212 0.37 7.14 -20.61
C GLY A 212 -0.56 8.35 -20.38
N GLY A 213 -0.39 9.37 -21.21
CA GLY A 213 -1.14 10.63 -21.14
C GLY A 213 -0.66 11.56 -20.01
N GLU A 214 -1.29 12.72 -19.86
CA GLU A 214 -1.03 13.64 -18.75
C GLU A 214 -1.91 13.30 -17.54
N SER A 215 -1.44 13.63 -16.35
CA SER A 215 -2.24 13.46 -15.13
C SER A 215 -3.23 14.62 -15.00
N ASN A 216 -4.44 14.32 -14.53
CA ASN A 216 -5.44 15.35 -14.27
C ASN A 216 -5.22 16.01 -12.90
N PRO A 217 -5.67 17.27 -12.71
CA PRO A 217 -5.70 17.90 -11.39
C PRO A 217 -6.49 17.04 -10.39
N VAL A 218 -6.08 17.08 -9.12
CA VAL A 218 -6.68 16.27 -8.04
C VAL A 218 -8.18 16.50 -7.92
N SER A 219 -8.67 17.72 -8.09
CA SER A 219 -10.10 18.04 -8.07
C SER A 219 -10.89 17.34 -9.17
N THR A 220 -10.29 17.11 -10.33
CA THR A 220 -10.90 16.35 -11.42
C THR A 220 -10.91 14.85 -11.12
N LEU A 221 -9.80 14.32 -10.57
CA LEU A 221 -9.70 12.92 -10.15
C LEU A 221 -10.79 12.57 -9.11
N LEU A 222 -11.02 13.45 -8.13
CA LEU A 222 -12.00 13.22 -7.05
C LEU A 222 -13.45 13.58 -7.40
N SER A 223 -13.74 14.09 -8.61
CA SER A 223 -15.06 14.62 -8.94
C SER A 223 -16.16 13.55 -9.14
N ASN A 224 -15.77 12.28 -9.30
CA ASN A 224 -16.63 11.16 -9.74
C ASN A 224 -17.37 11.39 -11.08
N ASN A 225 -17.14 12.52 -11.76
CA ASN A 225 -17.65 12.77 -13.10
C ASN A 225 -16.77 12.04 -14.12
N PHE A 226 -17.37 11.67 -15.24
CA PHE A 226 -16.59 11.10 -16.33
C PHE A 226 -15.62 12.14 -16.90
N ASN A 227 -14.35 11.77 -17.02
CA ASN A 227 -13.32 12.52 -17.71
C ASN A 227 -12.52 11.53 -18.58
N GLN A 228 -12.44 11.80 -19.87
CA GLN A 228 -11.79 10.89 -20.83
C GLN A 228 -10.30 10.66 -20.55
N SER A 229 -9.63 11.65 -19.95
CA SER A 229 -8.21 11.60 -19.61
C SER A 229 -7.94 10.95 -18.25
N ASN A 230 -8.99 10.61 -17.47
CA ASN A 230 -8.80 9.89 -16.21
C ASN A 230 -8.30 8.46 -16.46
N ARG A 231 -7.40 8.02 -15.58
CA ARG A 231 -6.81 6.68 -15.60
C ARG A 231 -7.58 5.75 -14.66
N TYR A 232 -8.82 5.41 -15.03
CA TYR A 232 -9.72 4.60 -14.17
C TYR A 232 -9.16 3.21 -13.86
N VAL A 233 -8.32 2.66 -14.73
CA VAL A 233 -7.61 1.40 -14.49
C VAL A 233 -6.15 1.68 -14.15
N LYS A 234 -5.64 0.99 -13.13
CA LYS A 234 -4.22 0.88 -12.82
C LYS A 234 -3.71 -0.51 -13.20
N LEU A 235 -2.51 -0.55 -13.78
CA LEU A 235 -1.80 -1.79 -14.09
C LEU A 235 -0.76 -2.08 -13.01
N ARG A 236 -0.73 -3.32 -12.52
CA ARG A 236 0.40 -3.89 -11.78
C ARG A 236 1.04 -5.01 -12.61
N PRO A 237 2.17 -4.74 -13.28
CA PRO A 237 2.93 -5.79 -13.94
C PRO A 237 3.89 -6.45 -12.94
N GLU A 238 3.99 -7.77 -12.99
CA GLU A 238 4.99 -8.52 -12.23
C GLU A 238 5.66 -9.56 -13.14
N ALA A 239 6.97 -9.74 -13.03
CA ALA A 239 7.73 -10.73 -13.78
C ALA A 239 8.16 -11.88 -12.87
N ASP A 240 8.25 -13.09 -13.43
CA ASP A 240 9.02 -14.14 -12.77
C ASP A 240 10.52 -13.82 -12.77
N GLN A 241 11.28 -14.55 -11.95
CA GLN A 241 12.72 -14.33 -11.83
C GLN A 241 13.48 -14.58 -13.16
N ARG A 242 13.01 -15.53 -13.98
CA ARG A 242 13.68 -15.91 -15.23
C ARG A 242 13.55 -14.80 -16.28
N LEU A 243 12.40 -14.16 -16.35
CA LEU A 243 12.13 -13.04 -17.24
C LEU A 243 13.05 -11.86 -16.93
N ILE A 244 13.23 -11.54 -15.65
CA ILE A 244 14.16 -10.49 -15.20
C ILE A 244 15.62 -10.81 -15.58
N GLU A 245 16.05 -12.05 -15.37
CA GLU A 245 17.45 -12.43 -15.56
C GLU A 245 17.83 -12.65 -17.02
N THR A 246 16.88 -13.04 -17.87
CA THR A 246 17.18 -13.54 -19.23
C THR A 246 16.39 -12.88 -20.34
N GLY A 247 15.44 -12.00 -20.03
CA GLY A 247 14.47 -11.49 -21.01
C GLY A 247 13.44 -12.54 -21.46
N THR A 248 13.43 -13.73 -20.84
CA THR A 248 12.53 -14.83 -21.20
C THR A 248 11.89 -15.46 -19.97
N GLY A 249 10.56 -15.50 -19.91
CA GLY A 249 9.81 -16.05 -18.78
C GLY A 249 8.35 -15.59 -18.80
N THR A 250 7.70 -15.62 -17.65
CA THR A 250 6.29 -15.24 -17.52
C THR A 250 6.13 -13.82 -16.98
N LEU A 251 5.27 -13.06 -17.65
CA LEU A 251 4.78 -11.74 -17.24
C LEU A 251 3.33 -11.86 -16.75
N TYR A 252 3.10 -11.45 -15.51
CA TYR A 252 1.77 -11.24 -14.94
C TYR A 252 1.30 -9.81 -15.20
N LEU A 253 0.06 -9.66 -15.67
CA LEU A 253 -0.61 -8.37 -15.82
C LEU A 253 -1.86 -8.35 -14.94
N GLY A 254 -1.88 -7.49 -13.93
CA GLY A 254 -3.07 -7.26 -13.08
C GLY A 254 -3.66 -5.87 -13.31
N PHE A 255 -4.87 -5.81 -13.88
CA PHE A 255 -5.63 -4.57 -14.06
C PHE A 255 -6.68 -4.42 -12.95
N ARG A 256 -6.70 -3.26 -12.30
CA ARG A 256 -7.64 -2.93 -11.21
C ARG A 256 -8.27 -1.58 -11.46
N GLN A 257 -9.57 -1.45 -11.20
CA GLN A 257 -10.21 -0.14 -11.12
C GLN A 257 -9.60 0.64 -9.95
N ASP A 258 -9.30 1.92 -10.14
CA ASP A 258 -8.80 2.79 -9.09
C ASP A 258 -9.96 3.16 -8.15
N PRO A 259 -9.92 2.74 -6.86
CA PRO A 259 -10.99 3.06 -5.92
C PRO A 259 -11.20 4.57 -5.73
N VAL A 260 -10.17 5.38 -5.97
CA VAL A 260 -10.24 6.85 -5.85
C VAL A 260 -11.16 7.47 -6.90
N LEU A 261 -11.29 6.83 -8.08
CA LEU A 261 -12.03 7.38 -9.21
C LEU A 261 -13.48 6.89 -9.29
N GLY A 262 -13.89 5.98 -8.39
CA GLY A 262 -15.27 5.51 -8.24
C GLY A 262 -15.85 4.80 -9.47
N ALA A 263 -15.00 4.30 -10.37
CA ALA A 263 -15.44 3.52 -11.53
C ALA A 263 -15.47 2.03 -11.20
N SER A 264 -16.31 1.31 -11.94
CA SER A 264 -16.47 -0.14 -11.91
C SER A 264 -16.43 -0.71 -13.33
N TRP A 265 -16.15 -2.00 -13.44
CA TRP A 265 -16.28 -2.72 -14.70
C TRP A 265 -17.74 -2.84 -15.10
N ASN A 266 -18.04 -2.71 -16.40
CA ASN A 266 -19.34 -3.07 -16.95
C ASN A 266 -19.25 -4.40 -17.69
N ASN A 267 -19.85 -5.45 -17.12
CA ASN A 267 -19.82 -6.78 -17.72
C ASN A 267 -20.94 -7.01 -18.73
N LEU A 268 -21.91 -6.10 -18.85
CA LEU A 268 -22.91 -6.13 -19.91
C LEU A 268 -22.34 -5.68 -21.26
N ALA A 269 -21.20 -5.00 -21.26
CA ALA A 269 -20.48 -4.58 -22.46
C ALA A 269 -19.45 -5.63 -22.91
N SER A 270 -18.60 -5.25 -23.87
CA SER A 270 -17.42 -6.05 -24.22
C SER A 270 -16.48 -6.16 -23.03
N ALA A 271 -15.99 -7.37 -22.78
CA ALA A 271 -15.02 -7.63 -21.72
C ALA A 271 -13.75 -6.80 -21.94
N PRO A 272 -13.08 -6.34 -20.86
CA PRO A 272 -11.77 -5.70 -20.94
C PRO A 272 -10.78 -6.51 -21.78
N GLU A 273 -10.16 -5.84 -22.75
CA GLU A 273 -9.20 -6.42 -23.69
C GLU A 273 -7.87 -5.71 -23.56
N TYR A 274 -6.78 -6.48 -23.42
CA TYR A 274 -5.43 -5.94 -23.49
C TYR A 274 -4.74 -6.26 -24.82
N LYS A 275 -3.79 -5.39 -25.19
CA LYS A 275 -2.84 -5.61 -26.29
C LYS A 275 -1.45 -5.18 -25.87
N ILE A 276 -0.47 -6.05 -26.10
CA ILE A 276 0.95 -5.79 -25.84
C ILE A 276 1.63 -5.51 -27.18
N ILE A 277 2.43 -4.44 -27.21
CA ILE A 277 3.28 -4.07 -28.33
C ILE A 277 4.71 -4.06 -27.79
N ALA A 278 5.57 -4.88 -28.38
CA ALA A 278 6.96 -5.01 -28.03
C ALA A 278 7.81 -4.95 -29.29
N ASP A 279 8.90 -4.20 -29.26
CA ASP A 279 9.91 -4.21 -30.31
C ASP A 279 11.03 -5.18 -29.92
N GLY A 280 11.22 -6.24 -30.70
CA GLY A 280 12.28 -7.24 -30.47
C GLY A 280 11.92 -8.38 -29.52
N ALA A 281 10.87 -8.27 -28.70
CA ALA A 281 10.39 -9.36 -27.84
C ALA A 281 9.24 -10.14 -28.50
N THR A 282 9.21 -11.46 -28.31
CA THR A 282 8.06 -12.29 -28.68
C THR A 282 7.12 -12.43 -27.48
N ILE A 283 5.84 -12.11 -27.69
CA ILE A 283 4.81 -12.10 -26.64
C ILE A 283 3.69 -13.07 -27.01
N SER A 284 3.34 -13.99 -26.10
CA SER A 284 2.29 -14.98 -26.33
C SER A 284 1.42 -15.21 -25.09
N PRO A 285 0.10 -14.94 -25.15
CA PRO A 285 -0.58 -14.23 -26.23
C PRO A 285 -0.29 -12.71 -26.16
N ALA A 286 -0.14 -12.05 -27.31
CA ALA A 286 0.05 -10.60 -27.37
C ALA A 286 -1.26 -9.81 -27.13
N THR A 287 -2.41 -10.49 -27.14
CA THR A 287 -3.74 -9.94 -26.89
C THR A 287 -4.55 -10.90 -26.05
N GLY A 288 -5.40 -10.39 -25.16
CA GLY A 288 -6.30 -11.23 -24.38
C GLY A 288 -7.49 -10.45 -23.83
N GLN A 289 -8.56 -11.17 -23.53
CA GLN A 289 -9.81 -10.63 -22.98
C GLN A 289 -10.13 -11.30 -21.66
N SER A 290 -10.70 -10.56 -20.71
CA SER A 290 -11.14 -11.16 -19.45
C SER A 290 -12.35 -12.08 -19.66
N GLU A 291 -12.59 -12.96 -18.70
CA GLU A 291 -13.85 -13.71 -18.62
C GLU A 291 -15.05 -12.77 -18.61
N ARG A 292 -16.16 -13.21 -19.22
CA ARG A 292 -17.44 -12.54 -19.14
C ARG A 292 -18.17 -12.99 -17.87
N LEU A 293 -18.67 -12.02 -17.12
CA LEU A 293 -19.39 -12.27 -15.88
C LEU A 293 -20.87 -11.99 -16.06
N ASP A 294 -21.71 -12.78 -15.39
CA ASP A 294 -23.17 -12.65 -15.43
C ASP A 294 -23.73 -11.57 -14.49
N VAL A 295 -22.87 -10.88 -13.75
CA VAL A 295 -23.27 -9.74 -12.90
C VAL A 295 -23.11 -8.43 -13.66
N GLU A 296 -24.02 -7.45 -13.45
CA GLU A 296 -24.03 -6.17 -14.19
C GLU A 296 -22.67 -5.43 -14.14
N SER A 297 -22.06 -5.38 -12.96
CA SER A 297 -20.80 -4.68 -12.70
C SER A 297 -20.07 -5.25 -11.50
N ASP A 298 -18.76 -5.03 -11.43
CA ASP A 298 -17.90 -5.43 -10.32
C ASP A 298 -16.59 -4.62 -10.28
N ASN A 299 -15.74 -4.92 -9.29
CA ASN A 299 -14.40 -4.35 -9.11
C ASN A 299 -13.31 -5.43 -8.96
N GLU A 300 -13.58 -6.68 -9.32
CA GLU A 300 -12.59 -7.76 -9.31
C GLU A 300 -11.47 -7.43 -10.31
N PRO A 301 -10.21 -7.83 -10.04
CA PRO A 301 -9.15 -7.59 -11.00
C PRO A 301 -9.34 -8.38 -12.28
N ARG A 302 -8.76 -7.88 -13.37
CA ARG A 302 -8.58 -8.63 -14.60
C ARG A 302 -7.11 -9.01 -14.69
N GLU A 303 -6.83 -10.30 -14.57
CA GLU A 303 -5.48 -10.84 -14.37
C GLU A 303 -5.11 -11.77 -15.53
N PHE A 304 -3.88 -11.67 -16.01
CA PHE A 304 -3.41 -12.44 -17.17
C PHE A 304 -1.97 -12.92 -16.97
N LEU A 305 -1.64 -14.09 -17.50
CA LEU A 305 -0.27 -14.56 -17.68
C LEU A 305 0.09 -14.51 -19.16
N VAL A 306 1.30 -14.07 -19.43
CA VAL A 306 1.83 -13.90 -20.77
C VAL A 306 3.25 -14.46 -20.81
N ASP A 307 3.53 -15.30 -21.79
CA ASP A 307 4.89 -15.77 -22.04
C ASP A 307 5.64 -14.72 -22.87
N VAL A 308 6.85 -14.40 -22.41
CA VAL A 308 7.74 -13.43 -23.04
C VAL A 308 9.05 -14.12 -23.41
N LYS A 309 9.58 -13.83 -24.59
CA LYS A 309 10.90 -14.27 -25.05
C LYS A 309 11.67 -13.09 -25.63
N ASP A 310 12.97 -13.09 -25.41
CA ASP A 310 13.93 -12.14 -26.00
C ASP A 310 13.60 -10.66 -25.70
N TRP A 311 13.05 -10.36 -24.51
CA TRP A 311 12.81 -8.99 -24.08
C TRP A 311 14.13 -8.31 -23.66
N ASP A 312 14.57 -7.38 -24.52
CA ASP A 312 15.67 -6.47 -24.25
C ASP A 312 15.33 -5.46 -23.13
N ALA A 313 16.15 -5.42 -22.07
CA ALA A 313 15.91 -4.57 -20.90
C ALA A 313 15.93 -3.06 -21.21
N ASP A 314 16.63 -2.65 -22.28
CA ASP A 314 16.69 -1.26 -22.72
C ASP A 314 15.45 -0.84 -23.52
N LYS A 315 14.58 -1.79 -23.90
CA LYS A 315 13.39 -1.56 -24.71
C LYS A 315 12.12 -1.81 -23.90
N PRO A 316 11.43 -0.79 -23.39
CA PRO A 316 10.15 -0.99 -22.72
C PRO A 316 9.10 -1.54 -23.68
N ILE A 317 8.11 -2.25 -23.13
CA ILE A 317 6.91 -2.66 -23.86
C ILE A 317 5.76 -1.71 -23.58
N THR A 318 4.84 -1.62 -24.53
CA THR A 318 3.59 -0.89 -24.39
C THR A 318 2.46 -1.88 -24.11
N VAL A 319 1.72 -1.66 -23.03
CA VAL A 319 0.49 -2.41 -22.71
C VAL A 319 -0.70 -1.48 -22.87
N LYS A 320 -1.62 -1.82 -23.77
CA LYS A 320 -2.88 -1.10 -23.97
C LYS A 320 -4.02 -1.90 -23.39
N ILE A 321 -5.02 -1.22 -22.84
CA ILE A 321 -6.28 -1.83 -22.41
C ILE A 321 -7.47 -1.04 -22.93
N GLN A 322 -8.46 -1.74 -23.46
CA GLN A 322 -9.76 -1.22 -23.88
C GLN A 322 -10.84 -1.81 -22.97
N TYR A 323 -11.67 -0.95 -22.39
CA TYR A 323 -12.70 -1.38 -21.44
C TYR A 323 -13.82 -0.32 -21.32
N PHE A 324 -14.83 -0.60 -20.49
CA PHE A 324 -15.85 0.37 -20.12
C PHE A 324 -15.72 0.74 -18.64
N ALA A 325 -15.51 2.02 -18.37
CA ALA A 325 -15.53 2.58 -17.02
C ALA A 325 -16.95 3.06 -16.73
N CYS A 326 -17.54 2.62 -15.61
CA CYS A 326 -18.92 2.94 -15.29
C CYS A 326 -19.10 3.32 -13.82
N ASN A 327 -19.92 4.34 -13.55
CA ASN A 327 -20.32 4.75 -12.23
C ASN A 327 -21.85 4.84 -12.19
N LYS A 328 -22.46 3.92 -11.45
CA LYS A 328 -23.92 3.78 -11.37
C LYS A 328 -24.56 4.95 -10.65
N GLU A 329 -23.94 5.45 -9.57
CA GLU A 329 -24.44 6.59 -8.80
C GLU A 329 -24.51 7.87 -9.62
N LYS A 330 -23.56 8.06 -10.54
CA LYS A 330 -23.49 9.22 -11.44
C LYS A 330 -24.13 8.97 -12.80
N GLY A 331 -24.60 7.75 -13.07
CA GLY A 331 -25.33 7.41 -14.28
C GLY A 331 -24.51 7.45 -15.57
N TRP A 332 -23.20 7.23 -15.52
CA TRP A 332 -22.35 7.19 -16.72
C TRP A 332 -21.65 5.85 -16.88
N CYS A 333 -21.44 5.48 -18.16
CA CYS A 333 -20.75 4.27 -18.55
C CYS A 333 -20.13 4.49 -19.94
N LYS A 334 -18.80 4.54 -20.00
CA LYS A 334 -18.06 5.06 -21.17
C LYS A 334 -16.92 4.14 -21.55
N SER A 335 -16.71 4.01 -22.86
CA SER A 335 -15.55 3.32 -23.42
C SER A 335 -14.28 4.11 -23.13
N VAL A 336 -13.26 3.43 -22.62
CA VAL A 336 -11.95 4.02 -22.27
C VAL A 336 -10.85 3.15 -22.85
N GLN A 337 -9.87 3.80 -23.46
CA GLN A 337 -8.61 3.19 -23.82
C GLN A 337 -7.51 3.80 -22.97
N GLN A 338 -6.69 2.95 -22.36
CA GLN A 338 -5.50 3.36 -21.62
C GLN A 338 -4.26 2.66 -22.16
N GLU A 339 -3.13 3.31 -21.95
CA GLU A 339 -1.82 2.81 -22.35
C GLU A 339 -0.88 2.89 -21.16
N PHE A 340 0.01 1.91 -21.05
CA PHE A 340 1.05 1.82 -20.05
C PHE A 340 2.38 1.51 -20.72
N THR A 341 3.45 2.10 -20.21
CA THR A 341 4.83 1.71 -20.53
C THR A 341 5.35 0.86 -19.39
N VAL A 342 5.86 -0.33 -19.71
CA VAL A 342 6.42 -1.28 -18.73
C VAL A 342 7.88 -1.51 -19.08
N TRP A 343 8.76 -1.40 -18.09
CA TRP A 343 10.19 -1.65 -18.25
C TRP A 343 10.57 -2.97 -17.58
N LEU A 344 11.59 -3.65 -18.12
CA LEU A 344 12.12 -4.89 -17.56
C LEU A 344 13.15 -4.59 -16.45
N ASP A 345 12.70 -3.89 -15.41
CA ASP A 345 13.45 -3.67 -14.18
C ASP A 345 12.53 -3.70 -12.95
N GLU A 346 13.07 -4.19 -11.83
CA GLU A 346 12.32 -4.28 -10.57
C GLU A 346 12.01 -2.88 -10.03
N ASP A 347 10.74 -2.62 -9.75
CA ASP A 347 10.34 -1.47 -8.93
C ASP A 347 10.44 -1.83 -7.44
N ALA A 348 11.59 -1.53 -6.85
CA ALA A 348 11.85 -1.79 -5.43
C ALA A 348 10.88 -1.07 -4.48
N SER A 349 10.19 -0.02 -4.96
CA SER A 349 9.23 0.78 -4.18
C SER A 349 7.79 0.31 -4.33
N ALA A 350 7.49 -0.55 -5.32
CA ALA A 350 6.15 -0.97 -5.69
C ALA A 350 5.43 -1.83 -4.64
N GLY A 351 6.05 -2.14 -3.50
CA GLY A 351 5.44 -2.92 -2.44
C GLY A 351 5.25 -4.40 -2.81
N LYS A 352 4.74 -5.19 -1.86
CA LYS A 352 4.63 -6.65 -2.02
C LYS A 352 3.22 -7.16 -1.78
N VAL A 353 2.81 -8.11 -2.61
CA VAL A 353 1.51 -8.77 -2.60
C VAL A 353 1.63 -10.16 -1.99
N SER A 354 0.76 -10.44 -1.01
CA SER A 354 0.70 -11.76 -0.35
C SER A 354 0.40 -12.87 -1.35
N GLY A 355 1.17 -13.96 -1.30
CA GLY A 355 1.01 -15.12 -2.18
C GLY A 355 1.70 -15.00 -3.54
N ARG A 356 2.26 -13.83 -3.89
CA ARG A 356 3.06 -13.63 -5.12
C ARG A 356 4.47 -13.11 -4.81
N SER A 357 4.61 -11.83 -4.52
CA SER A 357 5.90 -11.20 -4.16
C SER A 357 6.21 -11.26 -2.65
N HIS A 358 5.21 -11.49 -1.81
CA HIS A 358 5.33 -11.69 -0.37
C HIS A 358 4.84 -13.08 0.04
N PHE A 359 5.66 -13.87 0.72
CA PHE A 359 5.35 -15.25 1.10
C PHE A 359 4.79 -16.07 -0.08
N PRO A 360 5.58 -16.26 -1.16
CA PRO A 360 5.12 -17.03 -2.32
C PRO A 360 4.73 -18.44 -1.88
N ARG A 361 3.64 -18.96 -2.46
CA ARG A 361 3.26 -20.35 -2.22
C ARG A 361 4.33 -21.24 -2.83
N GLY A 362 5.12 -21.90 -1.98
CA GLY A 362 6.03 -22.95 -2.43
C GLY A 362 5.24 -24.14 -2.99
N ARG A 363 5.78 -24.84 -4.00
CA ARG A 363 5.41 -26.24 -4.29
C ARG A 363 5.82 -27.10 -3.08
N GLY A 364 5.03 -27.05 -2.02
CA GLY A 364 5.27 -27.75 -0.76
C GLY A 364 3.96 -28.17 -0.15
N ASN A 365 3.51 -29.38 -0.52
CA ASN A 365 2.45 -30.17 0.10
C ASN A 365 1.19 -29.42 0.56
N ALA A 366 0.15 -29.52 -0.26
CA ALA A 366 -1.19 -29.72 0.26
C ALA A 366 -1.20 -30.92 1.22
N ARG A 367 -1.08 -30.67 2.53
CA ARG A 367 -1.57 -31.49 3.67
C ARG A 367 -1.05 -30.94 5.00
N GLN A 368 -1.78 -30.02 5.61
CA GLN A 368 -2.23 -30.12 7.01
C GLN A 368 -3.15 -28.94 7.32
N GLY A 369 -4.42 -29.11 6.94
CA GLY A 369 -5.50 -28.39 7.59
C GLY A 369 -5.84 -29.10 8.90
N GLY A 370 -5.71 -28.37 10.00
CA GLY A 370 -6.59 -28.44 11.17
C GLY A 370 -6.75 -29.77 11.89
N GLN A 371 -5.94 -29.99 12.94
CA GLN A 371 -6.53 -30.50 14.18
C GLN A 371 -6.84 -29.29 15.05
N GLY A 372 -8.13 -29.00 15.16
CA GLY A 372 -8.66 -28.04 16.11
C GLY A 372 -8.38 -28.51 17.53
N VAL A 373 -7.80 -27.62 18.33
CA VAL A 373 -7.88 -27.70 19.78
C VAL A 373 -9.00 -26.75 20.19
N GLN A 374 -10.18 -27.31 20.40
CA GLN A 374 -11.21 -26.72 21.24
C GLN A 374 -11.60 -27.73 22.32
N GLY A 375 -11.62 -27.23 23.56
CA GLY A 375 -12.41 -27.83 24.65
C GLY A 375 -11.60 -28.50 25.76
N GLY A 376 -11.34 -27.76 26.85
CA GLY A 376 -11.47 -28.38 28.18
C GLY A 376 -12.94 -28.75 28.44
N PRO A 377 -13.29 -29.58 29.44
CA PRO A 377 -12.85 -29.38 30.83
C PRO A 377 -12.51 -30.68 31.59
N GLY A 378 -11.78 -30.58 32.70
CA GLY A 378 -11.58 -31.75 33.56
C GLY A 378 -10.64 -31.50 34.72
N ALA A 379 -11.20 -30.99 35.83
CA ALA A 379 -10.61 -31.13 37.15
C ALA A 379 -10.41 -32.62 37.47
N GLY A 380 -9.25 -33.01 38.00
CA GLY A 380 -9.08 -34.37 38.50
C GLY A 380 -7.66 -34.80 38.80
N GLN A 381 -7.34 -34.81 40.10
CA GLN A 381 -6.44 -35.75 40.77
C GLN A 381 -4.93 -35.61 40.59
N ARG A 382 -4.38 -34.94 41.61
CA ARG A 382 -3.10 -35.26 42.26
C ARG A 382 -2.81 -36.76 42.25
N SER A 383 -1.65 -37.10 41.72
CA SER A 383 -0.93 -38.34 41.93
C SER A 383 -0.70 -38.58 43.42
N GLY A 384 -1.41 -39.56 43.98
CA GLY A 384 -1.16 -40.11 45.30
C GLY A 384 -1.59 -41.57 45.31
N GLY A 385 -0.63 -42.48 45.52
CA GLY A 385 -0.95 -43.87 45.82
C GLY A 385 0.20 -44.84 45.55
N ARG A 386 0.96 -45.20 46.60
CA ARG A 386 0.83 -46.52 47.26
C ARG A 386 1.84 -46.72 48.39
N PHE A 387 1.29 -46.78 49.60
CA PHE A 387 1.45 -47.85 50.61
C PHE A 387 0.00 -48.04 51.13
N GLY A 388 -0.64 -49.19 51.31
CA GLY A 388 -0.28 -50.60 51.47
C GLY A 388 -1.22 -51.15 52.57
N ARG A 389 -1.78 -52.36 52.36
CA ARG A 389 -2.76 -53.14 53.19
C ARG A 389 -4.24 -52.80 52.93
N ASP A 390 -5.16 -53.72 52.65
CA ASP A 390 -5.17 -55.20 52.52
C ASP A 390 -6.12 -55.58 51.37
#